data_AF-A0A399G7T5-F1
#
_entry.id   AF-A0A399G7T5-F1
#
_cell.length_a   1.000
_cell.length_b   1.000
_cell.length_c   1.000
_cell.angle_alpha   90.00
_cell.angle_beta   90.00
_cell.angle_gamma   90.00
#
_symmetry.space_group_name_H-M   'P 1'
#
loop_
_entity.id
_entity.type
_entity.pdbx_description
1 polymer ?
#
loop_
_entity_poly.entity_id
_entity_poly.type
_entity_poly.pdbx_seq_one_letter_code
_entity_poly.pdbx_strand_id
1 'polypeptide(L)'
;MDKESRALTEALPEGIPDTLAARTAHFNVALSTLGHRKLERQSREAKADKQRYLTRYEANAVVEFLLQQKAFGTPVRMKHVAAIAFSATRNRPLADRPLKLPGPNWAKAFEKHRPELLAKKNRPQDWNRHNIYDKVKYWFEVIGKELRNPAILPENIYKMDETGIMLSMLNSVKVLVGKDDTNAYRGARVKRTMVTAVECISADGRSLNPMIIWPAKTHQANWTTYPTPGWVYAISDTGFTDSYISLQWLKLVFDPQTKERANMKPRVLIWDGFGTHEALEILEFCFENNITMCRMPSHCSHKLQPCDVGVFGPLKTAYREQVERMELGGVNTVGKQHFTYLYSPAREKALTKRNILGAWRGSGLFPFNPNRVLAEIPKPPTDLTISTADEPRMDLRSDYEALPTPATPVSGETLMSLLDMIKHAPNDEANSQHKARLQQKVANAAQTYLAKIALLYNRNQFLTKINNEGKARRAADQRIIGTARVVTYEDLEEKRAERAVTDAKAAEKKAKKAAKEAKRVASAGSKAEGAATGLKKRGRKRKSASPEQDGSNPARRAKVLRTSETQVEEIEIMQQPYRAPEAKMY
;
A
#
# COMPACT_ATOMS: atom_id res chain seq x y z
N MET A 1 46.51 -29.66 1.79
CA MET A 1 47.95 -29.77 1.50
C MET A 1 48.09 -30.62 0.23
N ASP A 2 48.79 -30.16 -0.79
CA ASP A 2 48.95 -30.92 -2.05
C ASP A 2 49.85 -32.15 -1.83
N LYS A 3 49.79 -33.13 -2.74
CA LYS A 3 50.49 -34.43 -2.62
C LYS A 3 52.00 -34.23 -2.45
N GLU A 4 52.53 -33.20 -3.08
CA GLU A 4 53.96 -32.88 -3.12
C GLU A 4 54.44 -32.17 -1.85
N SER A 5 53.63 -31.30 -1.24
CA SER A 5 53.96 -30.74 0.08
C SER A 5 53.82 -31.79 1.20
N ARG A 6 52.88 -32.73 1.07
CA ARG A 6 52.81 -33.92 1.94
C ARG A 6 54.06 -34.78 1.80
N ALA A 7 54.49 -35.07 0.57
CA ALA A 7 55.69 -35.86 0.32
C ALA A 7 56.98 -35.27 0.92
N LEU A 8 57.02 -33.95 1.17
CA LEU A 8 58.14 -33.26 1.84
C LEU A 8 58.04 -33.24 3.37
N THR A 9 56.85 -33.38 3.94
CA THR A 9 56.59 -33.19 5.38
C THR A 9 56.24 -34.48 6.11
N GLU A 10 55.73 -35.48 5.40
CA GLU A 10 55.35 -36.79 5.93
C GLU A 10 56.61 -37.64 6.17
N ALA A 11 56.66 -38.32 7.32
CA ALA A 11 57.82 -39.13 7.73
C ALA A 11 57.97 -40.36 6.83
N LEU A 12 59.21 -40.70 6.46
CA LEU A 12 59.51 -41.89 5.68
C LEU A 12 59.63 -43.12 6.60
N PRO A 13 59.24 -44.32 6.12
CA PRO A 13 59.48 -45.58 6.82
C PRO A 13 60.96 -45.82 7.18
N GLU A 14 61.22 -46.52 8.30
CA GLU A 14 62.57 -46.90 8.71
C GLU A 14 63.30 -47.69 7.60
N GLY A 15 64.54 -47.29 7.31
CA GLY A 15 65.37 -47.88 6.25
C GLY A 15 65.35 -47.11 4.92
N ILE A 16 64.48 -46.12 4.74
CA ILE A 16 64.48 -45.26 3.56
C ILE A 16 65.26 -43.96 3.87
N PRO A 17 66.35 -43.63 3.14
CA PRO A 17 67.12 -42.42 3.40
C PRO A 17 66.28 -41.16 3.12
N ASP A 18 66.36 -40.16 4.00
CA ASP A 18 65.61 -38.90 3.87
C ASP A 18 66.21 -37.97 2.79
N THR A 19 66.11 -38.43 1.55
CA THR A 19 66.57 -37.71 0.36
C THR A 19 65.41 -37.42 -0.58
N LEU A 20 65.53 -36.35 -1.38
CA LEU A 20 64.55 -35.99 -2.40
C LEU A 20 64.25 -37.15 -3.37
N ALA A 21 65.28 -37.93 -3.74
CA ALA A 21 65.13 -39.09 -4.63
C ALA A 21 64.30 -40.22 -4.00
N ALA A 22 64.56 -40.54 -2.73
CA ALA A 22 63.81 -41.55 -2.00
C ALA A 22 62.35 -41.13 -1.75
N ARG A 23 62.11 -39.85 -1.44
CA ARG A 23 60.76 -39.27 -1.33
C ARG A 23 60.00 -39.31 -2.66
N THR A 24 60.67 -39.03 -3.77
CA THR A 24 60.10 -39.12 -5.12
C THR A 24 59.62 -40.55 -5.44
N ALA A 25 60.44 -41.55 -5.14
CA ALA A 25 60.11 -42.95 -5.35
C ALA A 25 58.95 -43.41 -4.44
N HIS A 26 58.96 -43.00 -3.16
CA HIS A 26 57.97 -43.41 -2.18
C HIS A 26 56.59 -42.78 -2.41
N PHE A 27 56.53 -41.46 -2.63
CA PHE A 27 55.26 -40.74 -2.82
C PHE A 27 54.81 -40.68 -4.29
N ASN A 28 55.59 -41.23 -5.22
CA ASN A 28 55.35 -41.17 -6.65
C ASN A 28 55.11 -39.72 -7.14
N VAL A 29 56.11 -38.88 -6.96
CA VAL A 29 56.13 -37.45 -7.34
C VAL A 29 57.46 -37.13 -8.02
N ALA A 30 57.43 -36.52 -9.20
CA ALA A 30 58.64 -36.16 -9.94
C ALA A 30 59.63 -35.33 -9.13
N LEU A 31 60.93 -35.66 -9.23
CA LEU A 31 62.03 -35.04 -8.48
C LEU A 31 62.09 -33.52 -8.66
N SER A 32 61.86 -33.03 -9.88
CA SER A 32 61.81 -31.61 -10.20
C SER A 32 60.67 -30.89 -9.49
N THR A 33 59.50 -31.50 -9.37
CA THR A 33 58.33 -30.94 -8.67
C THR A 33 58.57 -30.86 -7.16
N LEU A 34 59.20 -31.88 -6.57
CA LEU A 34 59.55 -31.91 -5.15
C LEU A 34 60.66 -30.88 -4.85
N GLY A 35 61.65 -30.74 -5.74
CA GLY A 35 62.66 -29.69 -5.67
C GLY A 35 62.08 -28.28 -5.78
N HIS A 36 61.11 -28.06 -6.68
CA HIS A 36 60.39 -26.79 -6.75
C HIS A 36 59.60 -26.46 -5.48
N ARG A 37 58.96 -27.45 -4.85
CA ARG A 37 58.25 -27.26 -3.57
C ARG A 37 59.20 -26.98 -2.40
N LYS A 38 60.37 -27.64 -2.37
CA LYS A 38 61.43 -27.37 -1.39
C LYS A 38 61.99 -25.95 -1.51
N LEU A 39 62.01 -25.40 -2.72
CA LEU A 39 62.34 -23.99 -3.01
C LEU A 39 61.11 -23.05 -2.90
N GLU A 40 60.09 -23.45 -2.14
CA GLU A 40 58.86 -22.69 -1.87
C GLU A 40 58.06 -22.24 -3.11
N ARG A 41 58.31 -22.83 -4.28
CA ARG A 41 57.52 -22.53 -5.48
C ARG A 41 56.13 -23.13 -5.35
N GLN A 42 55.12 -22.29 -5.58
CA GLN A 42 53.72 -22.69 -5.49
C GLN A 42 53.33 -23.70 -6.57
N SER A 43 52.29 -24.50 -6.31
CA SER A 43 51.78 -25.44 -7.29
C SER A 43 51.22 -24.74 -8.51
N ARG A 44 51.27 -25.38 -9.68
CA ARG A 44 50.63 -24.82 -10.87
C ARG A 44 49.14 -24.61 -10.61
N GLU A 45 48.51 -25.50 -9.85
CA GLU A 45 47.12 -25.39 -9.40
C GLU A 45 46.89 -24.22 -8.45
N ALA A 46 47.72 -24.05 -7.42
CA ALA A 46 47.63 -22.95 -6.46
C ALA A 46 47.90 -21.60 -7.12
N LYS A 47 48.86 -21.56 -8.06
CA LYS A 47 49.13 -20.39 -8.89
C LYS A 47 47.92 -20.06 -9.79
N ALA A 48 47.30 -21.08 -10.40
CA ALA A 48 46.10 -20.90 -11.21
C ALA A 48 44.90 -20.44 -10.35
N ASP A 49 44.73 -20.99 -9.15
CA ASP A 49 43.67 -20.59 -8.20
C ASP A 49 43.82 -19.14 -7.76
N LYS A 50 45.04 -18.66 -7.52
CA LYS A 50 45.33 -17.24 -7.25
C LYS A 50 45.07 -16.31 -8.44
N GLN A 51 45.09 -16.84 -9.66
CA GLN A 51 44.82 -16.07 -10.87
C GLN A 51 43.33 -16.04 -11.24
N ARG A 52 42.48 -16.82 -10.56
CA ARG A 52 41.04 -16.80 -10.79
C ARG A 52 40.42 -15.52 -10.24
N TYR A 53 39.45 -14.99 -10.97
CA TYR A 53 38.68 -13.82 -10.52
C TYR A 53 37.96 -14.09 -9.20
N LEU A 54 37.32 -15.25 -9.10
CA LEU A 54 36.68 -15.75 -7.88
C LEU A 54 37.54 -16.84 -7.24
N THR A 55 37.62 -16.83 -5.92
CA THR A 55 38.09 -17.98 -5.15
C THR A 55 37.18 -19.17 -5.39
N ARG A 56 37.66 -20.37 -5.05
CA ARG A 56 36.86 -21.60 -5.22
C ARG A 56 35.52 -21.53 -4.47
N TYR A 57 35.51 -20.96 -3.26
CA TYR A 57 34.32 -20.84 -2.42
C TYR A 57 33.33 -19.82 -2.98
N GLU A 58 33.80 -18.63 -3.38
CA GLU A 58 32.92 -17.62 -4.00
C GLU A 58 32.32 -18.13 -5.30
N ALA A 59 33.11 -18.82 -6.13
CA ALA A 59 32.61 -19.41 -7.36
C ALA A 59 31.56 -20.50 -7.11
N ASN A 60 31.71 -21.31 -6.04
CA ASN A 60 30.68 -22.27 -5.65
C ASN A 60 29.40 -21.56 -5.18
N ALA A 61 29.50 -20.49 -4.39
CA ALA A 61 28.36 -19.69 -3.96
C ALA A 61 27.62 -19.05 -5.13
N VAL A 62 28.35 -18.57 -6.15
CA VAL A 62 27.74 -18.05 -7.38
C VAL A 62 27.02 -19.15 -8.15
N VAL A 63 27.59 -20.36 -8.27
CA VAL A 63 26.90 -21.51 -8.90
C VAL A 63 25.60 -21.85 -8.16
N GLU A 64 25.67 -21.97 -6.83
CA GLU A 64 24.52 -22.28 -5.98
C GLU A 64 23.42 -21.22 -6.15
N PHE A 65 23.78 -19.94 -6.10
CA PHE A 65 22.85 -18.83 -6.33
C PHE A 65 22.19 -18.91 -7.71
N LEU A 66 22.94 -19.14 -8.79
CA LEU A 66 22.38 -19.22 -10.15
C LEU A 66 21.40 -20.37 -10.30
N LEU A 67 21.71 -21.55 -9.74
CA LEU A 67 20.84 -22.72 -9.74
C LEU A 67 19.57 -22.48 -8.91
N GLN A 68 19.73 -21.85 -7.75
CA GLN A 68 18.62 -21.49 -6.87
C GLN A 68 17.67 -20.48 -7.54
N GLN A 69 18.20 -19.42 -8.13
CA GLN A 69 17.41 -18.44 -8.89
C GLN A 69 16.65 -19.09 -10.07
N LYS A 70 17.30 -20.01 -10.79
CA LYS A 70 16.63 -20.80 -11.84
C LYS A 70 15.50 -21.67 -11.30
N ALA A 71 15.67 -22.27 -10.12
CA ALA A 71 14.67 -23.10 -9.48
C ALA A 71 13.45 -22.28 -9.04
N PHE A 72 13.66 -21.05 -8.56
CA PHE A 72 12.59 -20.10 -8.23
C PHE A 72 11.98 -19.39 -9.42
N GLY A 73 12.29 -19.81 -10.66
CA GLY A 73 11.68 -19.21 -11.85
C GLY A 73 12.16 -17.79 -12.16
N THR A 74 13.30 -17.39 -11.60
CA THR A 74 13.98 -16.11 -11.84
C THR A 74 15.38 -16.32 -12.43
N PRO A 75 15.53 -16.96 -13.60
CA PRO A 75 16.83 -17.30 -14.15
C PRO A 75 17.66 -16.04 -14.48
N VAL A 76 18.83 -15.95 -13.86
CA VAL A 76 19.77 -14.85 -14.11
C VAL A 76 20.25 -14.88 -15.56
N ARG A 77 20.09 -13.74 -16.25
CA ARG A 77 20.57 -13.56 -17.63
C ARG A 77 22.09 -13.64 -17.69
N MET A 78 22.66 -14.24 -18.74
CA MET A 78 24.12 -14.36 -18.92
C MET A 78 24.87 -13.02 -18.77
N LYS A 79 24.29 -11.93 -19.27
CA LYS A 79 24.88 -10.58 -19.15
C LYS A 79 25.01 -10.06 -17.70
N HIS A 80 24.23 -10.62 -16.77
CA HIS A 80 24.21 -10.23 -15.35
C HIS A 80 25.17 -11.07 -14.49
N VAL A 81 25.61 -12.24 -14.98
CA VAL A 81 26.45 -13.18 -14.21
C VAL A 81 27.77 -12.55 -13.77
N ALA A 82 28.39 -11.73 -14.61
CA ALA A 82 29.62 -11.02 -14.27
C ALA A 82 29.44 -10.03 -13.10
N ALA A 83 28.27 -9.37 -13.03
CA ALA A 83 27.97 -8.41 -11.98
C ALA A 83 27.62 -9.12 -10.65
N ILE A 84 26.94 -10.27 -10.71
CA ILE A 84 26.76 -11.15 -9.54
C ILE A 84 28.11 -11.67 -9.03
N ALA A 85 29.01 -12.09 -9.93
CA ALA A 85 30.35 -12.51 -9.56
C ALA A 85 31.14 -11.36 -8.89
N PHE A 86 31.03 -10.14 -9.41
CA PHE A 86 31.63 -8.97 -8.78
C PHE A 86 31.08 -8.75 -7.36
N SER A 87 29.77 -8.85 -7.19
CA SER A 87 29.10 -8.71 -5.90
C SER A 87 29.58 -9.75 -4.87
N ALA A 88 29.85 -10.99 -5.30
CA ALA A 88 30.40 -12.04 -4.45
C ALA A 88 31.78 -11.70 -3.84
N THR A 89 32.56 -10.81 -4.48
CA THR A 89 33.89 -10.40 -3.99
C THR A 89 33.87 -9.26 -2.98
N ARG A 90 32.69 -8.67 -2.69
CA ARG A 90 32.60 -7.49 -1.82
C ARG A 90 33.01 -7.75 -0.38
N ASN A 91 32.89 -8.99 0.11
CA ASN A 91 33.31 -9.33 1.47
C ASN A 91 34.84 -9.52 1.60
N ARG A 92 35.60 -9.40 0.51
CA ARG A 92 37.07 -9.38 0.57
C ARG A 92 37.59 -8.09 1.24
N PRO A 93 38.76 -8.16 1.91
CA PRO A 93 39.52 -6.96 2.29
C PRO A 93 39.70 -6.03 1.09
N LEU A 94 39.71 -4.71 1.32
CA LEU A 94 39.82 -3.73 0.24
C LEU A 94 41.04 -3.96 -0.68
N ALA A 95 42.15 -4.44 -0.12
CA ALA A 95 43.37 -4.73 -0.88
C ALA A 95 43.20 -5.87 -1.91
N ASP A 96 42.36 -6.86 -1.61
CA ASP A 96 42.16 -8.08 -2.43
C ASP A 96 40.88 -8.04 -3.27
N ARG A 97 40.11 -6.96 -3.15
CA ARG A 97 38.86 -6.77 -3.87
C ARG A 97 39.15 -6.34 -5.31
N PRO A 98 38.60 -7.01 -6.34
CA PRO A 98 38.68 -6.54 -7.71
C PRO A 98 38.10 -5.13 -7.84
N LEU A 99 38.76 -4.25 -8.59
CA LEU A 99 38.27 -2.88 -8.83
C LEU A 99 37.28 -2.78 -9.99
N LYS A 100 37.23 -3.80 -10.85
CA LYS A 100 36.43 -3.82 -12.08
C LYS A 100 35.64 -5.11 -12.19
N LEU A 101 34.49 -5.01 -12.86
CA LEU A 101 33.72 -6.18 -13.25
C LEU A 101 34.55 -7.12 -14.12
N PRO A 102 34.25 -8.44 -14.09
CA PRO A 102 34.81 -9.36 -15.05
C PRO A 102 34.50 -8.92 -16.49
N GLY A 103 35.42 -9.21 -17.41
CA GLY A 103 35.21 -8.90 -18.82
C GLY A 103 33.99 -9.60 -19.42
N PRO A 104 33.47 -9.14 -20.57
CA PRO A 104 32.21 -9.60 -21.15
C PRO A 104 32.16 -11.11 -21.47
N ASN A 105 33.32 -11.70 -21.77
CA ASN A 105 33.44 -13.14 -22.06
C ASN A 105 33.58 -14.01 -20.81
N TRP A 106 33.69 -13.41 -19.63
CA TRP A 106 33.94 -14.13 -18.39
C TRP A 106 32.79 -15.10 -18.05
N ALA A 107 31.53 -14.69 -18.24
CA ALA A 107 30.39 -15.56 -17.95
C ALA A 107 30.40 -16.84 -18.81
N LYS A 108 30.79 -16.72 -20.09
CA LYS A 108 30.93 -17.87 -21.01
C LYS A 108 32.12 -18.76 -20.62
N ALA A 109 33.22 -18.16 -20.17
CA ALA A 109 34.33 -18.94 -19.60
C ALA A 109 33.90 -19.65 -18.32
N PHE A 110 33.17 -18.97 -17.43
CA PHE A 110 32.67 -19.53 -16.17
C PHE A 110 31.78 -20.75 -16.40
N GLU A 111 30.84 -20.68 -17.35
CA GLU A 111 30.05 -21.83 -17.82
C GLU A 111 30.94 -23.01 -18.25
N LYS A 112 31.95 -22.77 -19.10
CA LYS A 112 32.86 -23.84 -19.57
C LYS A 112 33.62 -24.53 -18.44
N HIS A 113 33.95 -23.81 -17.36
CA HIS A 113 34.73 -24.35 -16.24
C HIS A 113 33.84 -24.95 -15.12
N ARG A 114 32.52 -24.81 -15.20
CA ARG A 114 31.55 -25.27 -14.20
C ARG A 114 30.53 -26.20 -14.84
N PRO A 115 30.79 -27.53 -14.87
CA PRO A 115 29.92 -28.49 -15.54
C PRO A 115 28.50 -28.55 -14.95
N GLU A 116 28.28 -27.99 -13.77
CA GLU A 116 26.96 -27.84 -13.15
C GLU A 116 26.07 -26.80 -13.87
N LEU A 117 26.67 -25.92 -14.68
CA LEU A 117 25.99 -24.84 -15.38
C LEU A 117 25.95 -25.09 -16.89
N LEU A 118 24.81 -24.77 -17.50
CA LEU A 118 24.64 -24.83 -18.95
C LEU A 118 23.75 -23.68 -19.42
N ALA A 119 24.27 -22.84 -20.32
CA ALA A 119 23.50 -21.75 -20.90
C ALA A 119 22.45 -22.31 -21.88
N LYS A 120 21.18 -22.00 -21.61
CA LYS A 120 20.05 -22.34 -22.49
C LYS A 120 19.26 -21.10 -22.86
N LYS A 121 18.74 -21.08 -24.10
CA LYS A 121 17.76 -20.08 -24.52
C LYS A 121 16.40 -20.44 -23.91
N ASN A 122 15.95 -19.67 -22.92
CA ASN A 122 14.58 -19.77 -22.42
C ASN A 122 13.64 -19.09 -23.43
N ARG A 123 12.71 -19.87 -24.00
CA ARG A 123 11.64 -19.32 -24.84
C ARG A 123 10.46 -18.93 -23.95
N PRO A 124 9.84 -17.75 -24.15
CA PRO A 124 8.54 -17.46 -23.57
C PRO A 124 7.57 -18.56 -24.01
N GLN A 125 6.86 -19.13 -23.05
CA GLN A 125 5.94 -20.23 -23.32
C GLN A 125 4.54 -19.82 -22.88
N ASP A 126 3.56 -20.06 -23.76
CA ASP A 126 2.15 -19.81 -23.52
C ASP A 126 1.63 -20.64 -22.34
N TRP A 127 1.11 -19.95 -21.33
CA TRP A 127 0.79 -20.49 -20.02
C TRP A 127 -0.45 -21.38 -20.00
N ASN A 128 -1.30 -21.31 -21.04
CA ASN A 128 -2.49 -22.16 -21.17
C ASN A 128 -2.19 -23.64 -21.51
N ARG A 129 -0.91 -23.99 -21.74
CA ARG A 129 -0.50 -25.31 -22.23
C ARG A 129 0.04 -26.29 -21.16
N HIS A 130 0.03 -25.93 -19.87
CA HIS A 130 0.58 -26.79 -18.79
C HIS A 130 -0.46 -27.14 -17.72
N ASN A 131 -0.35 -28.36 -17.20
CA ASN A 131 -1.10 -28.81 -16.02
C ASN A 131 -0.70 -28.00 -14.78
N ILE A 132 -1.65 -27.26 -14.20
CA ILE A 132 -1.44 -26.43 -13.00
C ILE A 132 -0.98 -27.27 -11.81
N TYR A 133 -1.48 -28.50 -11.69
CA TYR A 133 -1.16 -29.38 -10.56
C TYR A 133 0.34 -29.69 -10.46
N ASP A 134 0.95 -30.16 -11.56
CA ASP A 134 2.37 -30.54 -11.57
C ASP A 134 3.28 -29.33 -11.33
N LYS A 135 2.88 -28.15 -11.83
CA LYS A 135 3.58 -26.89 -11.62
C LYS A 135 3.60 -26.49 -10.14
N VAL A 136 2.43 -26.53 -9.49
CA VAL A 136 2.30 -26.18 -8.07
C VAL A 136 3.03 -27.19 -7.21
N LYS A 137 2.94 -28.49 -7.54
CA LYS A 137 3.68 -29.56 -6.87
C LYS A 137 5.20 -29.34 -6.95
N TYR A 138 5.74 -29.15 -8.16
CA TYR A 138 7.17 -28.87 -8.35
C TYR A 138 7.61 -27.61 -7.60
N TRP A 139 6.80 -26.55 -7.62
CA TRP A 139 7.12 -25.34 -6.87
C TRP A 139 7.19 -25.59 -5.36
N PHE A 140 6.23 -26.34 -4.80
CA PHE A 140 6.27 -26.73 -3.39
C PHE A 140 7.51 -27.60 -3.07
N GLU A 141 7.91 -28.50 -3.97
CA GLU A 141 9.15 -29.28 -3.80
C GLU A 141 10.40 -28.39 -3.76
N VAL A 142 10.45 -27.35 -4.59
CA VAL A 142 11.58 -26.41 -4.65
C VAL A 142 11.60 -25.50 -3.42
N ILE A 143 10.51 -24.78 -3.14
CA ILE A 143 10.44 -23.85 -2.00
C ILE A 143 10.54 -24.59 -0.66
N GLY A 144 10.01 -25.81 -0.59
CA GLY A 144 10.10 -26.66 0.60
C GLY A 144 11.53 -27.04 0.98
N LYS A 145 12.52 -26.93 0.08
CA LYS A 145 13.94 -27.10 0.44
C LYS A 145 14.44 -25.91 1.26
N GLU A 146 14.10 -24.69 0.87
CA GLU A 146 14.47 -23.47 1.63
C GLU A 146 13.74 -23.40 2.96
N LEU A 147 12.43 -23.67 2.96
CA LEU A 147 11.61 -23.56 4.17
C LEU A 147 11.98 -24.61 5.23
N ARG A 148 12.69 -25.68 4.85
CA ARG A 148 13.25 -26.69 5.77
C ARG A 148 14.71 -26.42 6.15
N ASN A 149 15.34 -25.41 5.58
CA ASN A 149 16.71 -25.05 5.92
C ASN A 149 16.75 -24.54 7.37
N PRO A 150 17.51 -25.17 8.28
CA PRO A 150 17.57 -24.75 9.68
C PRO A 150 18.17 -23.35 9.88
N ALA A 151 18.89 -22.82 8.88
CA ALA A 151 19.39 -21.44 8.90
C ALA A 151 18.28 -20.40 8.69
N ILE A 152 17.16 -20.76 8.05
CA ILE A 152 16.03 -19.87 7.78
C ILE A 152 15.04 -20.01 8.94
N LEU A 153 14.94 -18.95 9.75
CA LEU A 153 13.94 -18.90 10.82
C LEU A 153 12.54 -18.62 10.25
N PRO A 154 11.47 -19.15 10.87
CA PRO A 154 10.09 -18.82 10.51
C PRO A 154 9.82 -17.31 10.40
N GLU A 155 10.35 -16.53 11.33
CA GLU A 155 10.22 -15.07 11.36
C GLU A 155 10.96 -14.35 10.22
N ASN A 156 11.84 -15.06 9.50
CA ASN A 156 12.58 -14.55 8.34
C ASN A 156 11.95 -14.94 7.00
N ILE A 157 10.77 -15.57 7.02
CA ILE A 157 9.99 -15.88 5.82
C ILE A 157 8.90 -14.82 5.67
N TYR A 158 8.92 -14.15 4.52
CA TYR A 158 8.05 -13.03 4.22
C TYR A 158 7.32 -13.24 2.90
N LYS A 159 6.12 -12.70 2.85
CA LYS A 159 5.30 -12.62 1.65
C LYS A 159 5.03 -11.17 1.34
N MET A 160 5.40 -10.71 0.15
CA MET A 160 5.01 -9.40 -0.37
C MET A 160 3.97 -9.56 -1.46
N ASP A 161 2.99 -8.66 -1.48
CA ASP A 161 1.98 -8.60 -2.53
C ASP A 161 1.37 -7.20 -2.69
N GLU A 162 0.75 -6.97 -3.84
CA GLU A 162 0.11 -5.69 -4.19
C GLU A 162 -1.39 -5.82 -4.26
N THR A 163 -2.12 -4.86 -3.70
CA THR A 163 -3.57 -4.79 -3.82
C THR A 163 -4.04 -3.41 -4.25
N GLY A 164 -4.93 -3.39 -5.26
CA GLY A 164 -5.69 -2.20 -5.62
C GLY A 164 -6.82 -1.95 -4.62
N ILE A 165 -6.89 -0.74 -4.09
CA ILE A 165 -7.96 -0.24 -3.22
C ILE A 165 -8.74 0.85 -3.96
N MET A 166 -10.01 0.60 -4.21
CA MET A 166 -10.88 1.56 -4.89
C MET A 166 -11.43 2.58 -3.88
N LEU A 167 -11.23 3.87 -4.15
CA LEU A 167 -11.52 4.94 -3.19
C LEU A 167 -12.99 5.03 -2.79
N SER A 168 -13.91 4.97 -3.76
CA SER A 168 -15.36 5.18 -3.55
C SER A 168 -16.19 3.94 -3.88
N MET A 169 -15.71 2.74 -3.51
CA MET A 169 -16.48 1.52 -3.68
C MET A 169 -17.26 1.22 -2.41
N LEU A 170 -18.59 1.11 -2.52
CA LEU A 170 -19.47 0.67 -1.43
C LEU A 170 -19.72 -0.84 -1.52
N ASN A 171 -20.01 -1.45 -0.37
CA ASN A 171 -20.53 -2.81 -0.31
C ASN A 171 -22.04 -2.83 -0.54
N SER A 172 -22.54 -3.97 -1.02
CA SER A 172 -23.93 -4.33 -0.80
C SER A 172 -24.12 -4.61 0.69
N VAL A 173 -25.10 -3.95 1.30
CA VAL A 173 -25.38 -4.05 2.73
C VAL A 173 -26.81 -4.51 2.94
N LYS A 174 -27.01 -5.41 3.91
CA LYS A 174 -28.35 -5.82 4.34
C LYS A 174 -28.84 -4.79 5.35
N VAL A 175 -29.93 -4.10 5.03
CA VAL A 175 -30.53 -3.05 5.87
C VAL A 175 -31.95 -3.44 6.27
N LEU A 176 -32.41 -2.92 7.39
CA LEU A 176 -33.83 -2.96 7.76
C LEU A 176 -34.51 -1.72 7.19
N VAL A 177 -35.53 -1.93 6.39
CA VAL A 177 -36.38 -0.88 5.79
C VAL A 177 -37.82 -1.09 6.23
N GLY A 178 -38.68 -0.11 5.96
CA GLY A 178 -40.12 -0.29 6.16
C GLY A 178 -40.62 -1.49 5.35
N LYS A 179 -41.60 -2.23 5.87
CA LYS A 179 -42.12 -3.45 5.23
C LYS A 179 -42.53 -3.23 3.77
N ASP A 180 -43.07 -2.05 3.48
CA ASP A 180 -43.61 -1.69 2.17
C ASP A 180 -42.57 -0.94 1.28
N ASP A 181 -41.34 -0.76 1.76
CA ASP A 181 -40.27 -0.15 0.97
C ASP A 181 -39.65 -1.19 0.03
N THR A 182 -39.99 -1.07 -1.25
CA THR A 182 -39.49 -1.95 -2.31
C THR A 182 -38.15 -1.50 -2.90
N ASN A 183 -37.57 -0.38 -2.41
CA ASN A 183 -36.33 0.14 -2.94
C ASN A 183 -35.12 -0.72 -2.53
N ALA A 184 -34.67 -1.56 -3.45
CA ALA A 184 -33.45 -2.38 -3.28
C ALA A 184 -32.15 -1.62 -3.60
N TYR A 185 -32.22 -0.33 -3.96
CA TYR A 185 -31.07 0.42 -4.48
C TYR A 185 -30.66 1.58 -3.57
N ARG A 186 -29.34 1.71 -3.39
CA ARG A 186 -28.70 2.85 -2.73
C ARG A 186 -28.02 3.73 -3.78
N GLY A 187 -28.36 5.01 -3.82
CA GLY A 187 -27.64 5.99 -4.64
C GLY A 187 -26.18 6.10 -4.20
N ALA A 188 -25.23 5.91 -5.11
CA ALA A 188 -23.80 5.96 -4.84
C ALA A 188 -23.08 6.88 -5.82
N ARG A 189 -22.27 7.82 -5.31
CA ARG A 189 -21.40 8.65 -6.15
C ARG A 189 -20.05 7.95 -6.32
N VAL A 190 -19.96 7.09 -7.33
CA VAL A 190 -18.78 6.24 -7.55
C VAL A 190 -17.70 7.00 -8.33
N LYS A 191 -16.60 7.35 -7.65
CA LYS A 191 -15.34 7.72 -8.31
C LYS A 191 -14.42 6.50 -8.41
N ARG A 192 -14.19 6.00 -9.63
CA ARG A 192 -13.36 4.82 -9.91
C ARG A 192 -11.86 5.14 -9.92
N THR A 193 -11.34 5.71 -8.84
CA THR A 193 -9.89 5.86 -8.66
C THR A 193 -9.37 4.73 -7.79
N MET A 194 -8.33 4.04 -8.26
CA MET A 194 -7.65 2.97 -7.54
C MET A 194 -6.32 3.47 -6.99
N VAL A 195 -6.03 3.14 -5.74
CA VAL A 195 -4.72 3.36 -5.11
C VAL A 195 -4.12 2.01 -4.81
N THR A 196 -2.85 1.81 -5.14
CA THR A 196 -2.19 0.52 -4.94
C THR A 196 -1.47 0.54 -3.60
N ALA A 197 -1.69 -0.49 -2.79
CA ALA A 197 -0.95 -0.72 -1.56
C ALA A 197 -0.08 -1.97 -1.71
N VAL A 198 1.22 -1.82 -1.44
CA VAL A 198 2.18 -2.90 -1.36
C VAL A 198 2.27 -3.32 0.11
N GLU A 199 1.82 -4.53 0.39
CA GLU A 199 1.76 -5.10 1.73
C GLU A 199 2.76 -6.24 1.87
N CYS A 200 3.27 -6.43 3.09
CA CYS A 200 4.15 -7.54 3.37
C CYS A 200 3.86 -8.13 4.75
N ILE A 201 3.76 -9.45 4.79
CA ILE A 201 3.46 -10.22 5.99
C ILE A 201 4.53 -11.29 6.22
N SER A 202 4.83 -11.58 7.48
CA SER A 202 5.78 -12.61 7.88
C SER A 202 5.07 -13.90 8.30
N ALA A 203 5.76 -15.04 8.20
CA ALA A 203 5.20 -16.32 8.60
C ALA A 203 4.97 -16.45 10.13
N ASP A 204 5.65 -15.62 10.95
CA ASP A 204 5.39 -15.51 12.40
C ASP A 204 4.18 -14.60 12.74
N GLY A 205 3.49 -14.07 11.74
CA GLY A 205 2.22 -13.38 11.92
C GLY A 205 2.30 -11.86 12.05
N ARG A 206 3.38 -11.22 11.60
CA ARG A 206 3.53 -9.77 11.58
C ARG A 206 3.23 -9.19 10.20
N SER A 207 2.91 -7.91 10.17
CA SER A 207 2.90 -7.11 8.94
C SER A 207 3.98 -6.03 9.03
N LEU A 208 4.64 -5.74 7.91
CA LEU A 208 5.59 -4.64 7.78
C LEU A 208 4.82 -3.36 7.43
N ASN A 209 5.41 -2.18 7.58
CA ASN A 209 4.80 -0.96 7.06
C ASN A 209 4.53 -1.04 5.54
N PRO A 210 3.41 -0.50 5.05
CA PRO A 210 3.08 -0.57 3.65
C PRO A 210 3.81 0.50 2.82
N MET A 211 3.86 0.26 1.51
CA MET A 211 4.10 1.32 0.53
C MET A 211 2.80 1.63 -0.21
N ILE A 212 2.43 2.90 -0.30
CA ILE A 212 1.23 3.36 -1.01
C ILE A 212 1.64 4.05 -2.31
N ILE A 213 1.15 3.54 -3.44
CA ILE A 213 1.42 4.07 -4.77
C ILE A 213 0.21 4.88 -5.24
N TRP A 214 0.41 6.19 -5.40
CA TRP A 214 -0.60 7.09 -5.95
C TRP A 214 -0.56 7.07 -7.48
N PRO A 215 -1.71 6.94 -8.18
CA PRO A 215 -1.79 7.19 -9.61
C PRO A 215 -1.66 8.70 -9.88
N ALA A 216 -0.43 9.22 -9.97
CA ALA A 216 -0.13 10.65 -10.01
C ALA A 216 1.28 10.95 -10.51
N LYS A 217 1.51 12.22 -10.88
CA LYS A 217 2.83 12.78 -11.24
C LYS A 217 3.56 13.49 -10.10
N THR A 218 2.83 13.84 -9.04
CA THR A 218 3.35 14.63 -7.92
C THR A 218 2.67 14.22 -6.62
N HIS A 219 3.36 14.42 -5.50
CA HIS A 219 2.77 14.28 -4.17
C HIS A 219 2.02 15.56 -3.82
N GLN A 220 0.80 15.45 -3.29
CA GLN A 220 0.08 16.58 -2.69
C GLN A 220 0.12 16.52 -1.17
N ALA A 221 0.27 17.68 -0.54
CA ALA A 221 0.39 17.77 0.92
C ALA A 221 -0.87 17.27 1.64
N ASN A 222 -2.07 17.34 1.04
CA ASN A 222 -3.31 16.90 1.67
C ASN A 222 -3.58 15.37 1.58
N TRP A 223 -2.75 14.57 0.89
CA TRP A 223 -2.98 13.12 0.74
C TRP A 223 -2.57 12.30 1.97
N THR A 224 -1.61 12.79 2.74
CA THR A 224 -1.01 12.08 3.89
C THR A 224 -1.09 12.91 5.16
N THR A 225 -2.26 13.52 5.41
CA THR A 225 -2.54 14.36 6.59
C THR A 225 -2.83 13.54 7.84
N TYR A 226 -3.25 12.29 7.68
CA TYR A 226 -3.39 11.35 8.79
C TYR A 226 -2.00 10.82 9.20
N PRO A 227 -1.68 10.74 10.50
CA PRO A 227 -0.41 10.20 10.96
C PRO A 227 -0.19 8.75 10.52
N THR A 228 0.86 8.52 9.74
CA THR A 228 1.25 7.19 9.24
C THR A 228 2.78 7.01 9.32
N PRO A 229 3.37 7.05 10.53
CA PRO A 229 4.82 6.93 10.70
C PRO A 229 5.35 5.63 10.09
N GLY A 230 6.50 5.72 9.43
CA GLY A 230 7.19 4.61 8.76
C GLY A 230 6.55 4.13 7.46
N TRP A 231 5.44 4.73 7.00
CA TRP A 231 4.87 4.41 5.69
C TRP A 231 5.68 5.07 4.58
N VAL A 232 5.74 4.40 3.43
CA VAL A 232 6.41 4.92 2.23
C VAL A 232 5.38 5.23 1.16
N TYR A 233 5.55 6.35 0.46
CA TYR A 233 4.66 6.81 -0.58
C TYR A 233 5.39 6.89 -1.90
N ALA A 234 4.79 6.32 -2.94
CA ALA A 234 5.28 6.38 -4.30
C ALA A 234 4.27 7.06 -5.23
N ILE A 235 4.75 7.57 -6.35
CA ILE A 235 3.94 8.08 -7.45
C ILE A 235 4.27 7.34 -8.74
N SER A 236 3.22 7.01 -9.49
CA SER A 236 3.30 6.37 -10.80
C SER A 236 2.17 6.89 -11.66
N ASP A 237 2.42 7.17 -12.94
CA ASP A 237 1.38 7.64 -13.87
C ASP A 237 0.24 6.62 -14.01
N THR A 238 0.59 5.33 -13.99
CA THR A 238 -0.37 4.23 -14.12
C THR A 238 -0.96 3.79 -12.77
N GLY A 239 -0.36 4.23 -11.66
CA GLY A 239 -0.68 3.72 -10.31
C GLY A 239 -0.15 2.30 -10.05
N PHE A 240 0.58 1.71 -11.00
CA PHE A 240 1.23 0.42 -10.84
C PHE A 240 2.71 0.59 -10.50
N THR A 241 3.24 -0.49 -9.96
CA THR A 241 4.63 -0.67 -9.59
C THR A 241 5.53 -0.76 -10.85
N ASP A 242 6.81 -0.43 -10.70
CA ASP A 242 7.85 -0.69 -11.70
C ASP A 242 9.14 -1.13 -11.01
N SER A 243 10.16 -1.53 -11.79
CA SER A 243 11.44 -2.02 -11.23
C SER A 243 12.12 -1.02 -10.28
N TYR A 244 11.96 0.29 -10.51
CA TYR A 244 12.53 1.31 -9.64
C TYR A 244 11.78 1.35 -8.30
N ILE A 245 10.44 1.37 -8.33
CA ILE A 245 9.60 1.35 -7.12
C ILE A 245 9.84 0.06 -6.32
N SER A 246 10.01 -1.11 -6.97
CA SER A 246 10.35 -2.35 -6.24
C SER A 246 11.67 -2.25 -5.51
N LEU A 247 12.70 -1.71 -6.17
CA LEU A 247 14.01 -1.55 -5.55
C LEU A 247 13.95 -0.59 -4.36
N GLN A 248 13.19 0.51 -4.51
CA GLN A 248 12.96 1.43 -3.39
C GLN A 248 12.15 0.77 -2.27
N TRP A 249 11.17 -0.07 -2.58
CA TRP A 249 10.44 -0.84 -1.58
C TRP A 249 11.37 -1.79 -0.80
N LEU A 250 12.27 -2.49 -1.49
CA LEU A 250 13.27 -3.33 -0.83
C LEU A 250 14.18 -2.52 0.10
N LYS A 251 14.65 -1.35 -0.35
CA LYS A 251 15.58 -0.50 0.38
C LYS A 251 14.96 0.28 1.55
N LEU A 252 13.74 0.77 1.38
CA LEU A 252 13.09 1.69 2.33
C LEU A 252 12.07 0.99 3.23
N VAL A 253 11.52 -0.15 2.79
CA VAL A 253 10.49 -0.88 3.54
C VAL A 253 11.03 -2.20 4.05
N PHE A 254 11.46 -3.10 3.16
CA PHE A 254 11.75 -4.49 3.52
C PHE A 254 13.03 -4.65 4.33
N ASP A 255 14.17 -4.17 3.82
CA ASP A 255 15.46 -4.38 4.46
C ASP A 255 15.54 -3.70 5.84
N PRO A 256 15.15 -2.42 6.02
CA PRO A 256 15.22 -1.76 7.33
C PRO A 256 14.36 -2.44 8.41
N GLN A 257 13.22 -3.03 8.04
CA GLN A 257 12.30 -3.67 9.00
C GLN A 257 12.63 -5.15 9.30
N THR A 258 13.55 -5.77 8.55
CA THR A 258 13.81 -7.21 8.65
C THR A 258 15.27 -7.57 8.91
N LYS A 259 16.23 -6.69 8.57
CA LYS A 259 17.67 -6.98 8.62
C LYS A 259 18.20 -7.24 10.01
N GLU A 260 17.89 -6.34 10.95
CA GLU A 260 18.34 -6.46 12.34
C GLU A 260 17.79 -7.75 12.97
N ARG A 261 16.50 -8.00 12.79
CA ARG A 261 15.85 -9.22 13.29
C ARG A 261 16.43 -10.49 12.68
N ALA A 262 16.74 -10.47 11.38
CA ALA A 262 17.36 -11.61 10.74
C ALA A 262 18.75 -11.93 11.32
N ASN A 263 19.44 -10.94 11.91
CA ASN A 263 20.73 -11.09 12.56
C ASN A 263 21.72 -11.89 11.69
N MET A 264 21.93 -11.40 10.46
CA MET A 264 22.76 -12.03 9.41
C MET A 264 22.24 -13.37 8.85
N LYS A 265 21.18 -13.96 9.42
CA LYS A 265 20.58 -15.18 8.88
C LYS A 265 19.84 -14.90 7.56
N PRO A 266 19.71 -15.91 6.68
CA PRO A 266 19.01 -15.74 5.42
C PRO A 266 17.54 -15.37 5.62
N ARG A 267 17.04 -14.50 4.74
CA ARG A 267 15.62 -14.10 4.66
C ARG A 267 15.02 -14.63 3.37
N VAL A 268 13.83 -15.20 3.44
CA VAL A 268 13.09 -15.66 2.26
C VAL A 268 12.00 -14.65 1.95
N LEU A 269 12.00 -14.12 0.73
CA LEU A 269 10.95 -13.23 0.23
C LEU A 269 10.18 -13.93 -0.88
N ILE A 270 8.94 -14.31 -0.58
CA ILE A 270 8.01 -14.89 -1.54
C ILE A 270 7.22 -13.77 -2.22
N TRP A 271 7.23 -13.75 -3.55
CA TRP A 271 6.65 -12.68 -4.37
C TRP A 271 5.97 -13.24 -5.63
N ASP A 272 4.94 -12.55 -6.16
CA ASP A 272 4.19 -12.99 -7.37
C ASP A 272 4.83 -12.51 -8.69
N GLY A 273 5.96 -11.81 -8.59
CA GLY A 273 6.76 -11.36 -9.72
C GLY A 273 6.32 -10.02 -10.28
N PHE A 274 7.32 -9.23 -10.69
CA PHE A 274 7.13 -7.98 -11.40
C PHE A 274 6.87 -8.22 -12.89
N GLY A 275 5.88 -7.52 -13.44
CA GLY A 275 5.80 -7.27 -14.88
C GLY A 275 6.89 -6.29 -15.28
N THR A 276 8.14 -6.74 -15.36
CA THR A 276 9.27 -6.24 -16.16
C THR A 276 10.56 -6.87 -15.63
N HIS A 277 11.38 -7.34 -16.56
CA HIS A 277 12.62 -8.10 -16.39
C HIS A 277 13.39 -7.80 -15.09
N GLU A 278 13.63 -8.84 -14.28
CA GLU A 278 14.57 -8.84 -13.13
C GLU A 278 15.71 -7.85 -13.35
N ALA A 279 15.53 -6.67 -12.75
CA ALA A 279 16.48 -5.59 -12.77
C ALA A 279 17.71 -6.10 -12.02
N LEU A 280 18.89 -5.96 -12.64
CA LEU A 280 20.13 -6.43 -12.07
C LEU A 280 20.30 -5.87 -10.65
N GLU A 281 19.90 -4.62 -10.45
CA GLU A 281 19.99 -3.92 -9.18
C GLU A 281 19.18 -4.59 -8.06
N ILE A 282 18.02 -5.21 -8.38
CA ILE A 282 17.21 -5.94 -7.40
C ILE A 282 17.92 -7.24 -7.00
N LEU A 283 18.43 -7.99 -7.98
CA LEU A 283 19.13 -9.24 -7.72
C LEU A 283 20.42 -9.01 -6.92
N GLU A 284 21.19 -7.98 -7.27
CA GLU A 284 22.39 -7.57 -6.53
C GLU A 284 22.04 -7.17 -5.11
N PHE A 285 21.01 -6.32 -4.92
CA PHE A 285 20.58 -5.90 -3.59
C PHE A 285 20.17 -7.09 -2.72
N CYS A 286 19.39 -8.02 -3.27
CA CYS A 286 18.94 -9.20 -2.54
C CYS A 286 20.10 -10.14 -2.20
N PHE A 287 21.02 -10.37 -3.15
CA PHE A 287 22.22 -11.17 -2.92
C PHE A 287 23.09 -10.57 -1.82
N GLU A 288 23.35 -9.25 -1.87
CA GLU A 288 24.17 -8.53 -0.89
C GLU A 288 23.56 -8.53 0.52
N ASN A 289 22.24 -8.63 0.63
CA ASN A 289 21.53 -8.58 1.91
C ASN A 289 21.05 -9.96 2.39
N ASN A 290 21.54 -11.06 1.80
CA ASN A 290 21.17 -12.43 2.16
C ASN A 290 19.63 -12.66 2.09
N ILE A 291 19.03 -12.16 1.02
CA ILE A 291 17.60 -12.27 0.71
C ILE A 291 17.42 -13.24 -0.46
N THR A 292 16.82 -14.39 -0.18
CA THR A 292 16.42 -15.37 -1.19
C THR A 292 15.05 -15.00 -1.74
N MET A 293 15.00 -14.57 -3.01
CA MET A 293 13.75 -14.29 -3.69
C MET A 293 13.14 -15.57 -4.27
N CYS A 294 11.91 -15.88 -3.87
CA CYS A 294 11.16 -17.05 -4.33
C CYS A 294 9.93 -16.61 -5.12
N ARG A 295 9.99 -16.68 -6.46
CA ARG A 295 8.83 -16.37 -7.30
C ARG A 295 7.81 -17.50 -7.21
N MET A 296 6.55 -17.11 -7.16
CA MET A 296 5.45 -18.05 -7.33
C MET A 296 5.24 -18.48 -8.78
N PRO A 297 4.58 -19.64 -8.98
CA PRO A 297 4.12 -20.02 -10.30
C PRO A 297 2.98 -19.09 -10.76
N SER A 298 3.08 -18.59 -11.99
CA SER A 298 2.02 -17.76 -12.60
C SER A 298 0.64 -18.44 -12.55
N HIS A 299 -0.42 -17.64 -12.45
CA HIS A 299 -1.83 -18.05 -12.43
C HIS A 299 -2.24 -18.96 -11.25
N CYS A 300 -1.44 -19.00 -10.18
CA CYS A 300 -1.73 -19.78 -8.97
C CYS A 300 -1.93 -18.91 -7.72
N SER A 301 -1.97 -17.59 -7.89
CA SER A 301 -1.96 -16.59 -6.82
C SER A 301 -3.11 -16.77 -5.83
N HIS A 302 -4.33 -16.93 -6.34
CA HIS A 302 -5.55 -17.15 -5.56
C HIS A 302 -5.51 -18.37 -4.61
N LYS A 303 -4.56 -19.31 -4.78
CA LYS A 303 -4.36 -20.48 -3.92
C LYS A 303 -3.08 -20.40 -3.08
N LEU A 304 -2.01 -19.84 -3.63
CA LEU A 304 -0.68 -19.85 -3.03
C LEU A 304 -0.30 -18.57 -2.29
N GLN A 305 -1.04 -17.48 -2.49
CA GLN A 305 -0.74 -16.19 -1.86
C GLN A 305 -1.45 -16.07 -0.51
N PRO A 306 -0.71 -16.06 0.62
CA PRO A 306 -1.28 -15.72 1.91
C PRO A 306 -2.10 -14.42 1.87
N CYS A 307 -1.60 -13.39 1.18
CA CYS A 307 -2.27 -12.10 1.09
C CYS A 307 -3.68 -12.22 0.47
N ASP A 308 -3.82 -12.90 -0.67
CA ASP A 308 -5.12 -13.13 -1.31
C ASP A 308 -6.02 -14.08 -0.50
N VAL A 309 -5.45 -15.15 0.05
CA VAL A 309 -6.19 -16.22 0.73
C VAL A 309 -6.86 -15.74 2.02
N GLY A 310 -6.24 -14.82 2.78
CA GLY A 310 -6.77 -14.47 4.10
C GLY A 310 -6.60 -13.03 4.57
N VAL A 311 -5.96 -12.14 3.80
CA VAL A 311 -5.67 -10.77 4.26
C VAL A 311 -6.40 -9.71 3.44
N PHE A 312 -6.34 -9.79 2.11
CA PHE A 312 -6.86 -8.76 1.21
C PHE A 312 -8.38 -8.71 1.14
N GLY A 313 -9.06 -9.85 1.29
CA GLY A 313 -10.53 -9.88 1.44
C GLY A 313 -10.98 -9.07 2.67
N PRO A 314 -10.56 -9.44 3.89
CA PRO A 314 -10.86 -8.68 5.11
C PRO A 314 -10.43 -7.21 5.05
N LEU A 315 -9.27 -6.91 4.46
CA LEU A 315 -8.78 -5.53 4.29
C LEU A 315 -9.73 -4.69 3.43
N LYS A 316 -10.12 -5.20 2.26
CA LYS A 316 -11.04 -4.50 1.36
C LYS A 316 -12.41 -4.32 2.03
N THR A 317 -12.89 -5.32 2.77
CA THR A 317 -14.13 -5.20 3.54
C THR A 317 -14.03 -4.11 4.60
N ALA A 318 -12.98 -4.13 5.44
CA ALA A 318 -12.77 -3.13 6.47
C ALA A 318 -12.62 -1.72 5.90
N TYR A 319 -11.94 -1.56 4.76
CA TYR A 319 -11.83 -0.26 4.08
C TYR A 319 -13.19 0.25 3.60
N ARG A 320 -14.01 -0.61 2.99
CA ARG A 320 -15.36 -0.22 2.53
C ARG A 320 -16.29 0.14 3.68
N GLU A 321 -16.17 -0.51 4.84
CA GLU A 321 -16.89 -0.10 6.06
C GLU A 321 -16.48 1.32 6.52
N GLN A 322 -15.18 1.68 6.40
CA GLN A 322 -14.74 3.04 6.73
C GLN A 322 -15.29 4.07 5.72
N VAL A 323 -15.30 3.74 4.44
CA VAL A 323 -15.94 4.56 3.39
C VAL A 323 -17.43 4.77 3.69
N GLU A 324 -18.14 3.71 4.05
CA GLU A 324 -19.56 3.78 4.40
C GLU A 324 -19.82 4.65 5.62
N ARG A 325 -19.00 4.54 6.68
CA ARG A 325 -19.08 5.43 7.84
C ARG A 325 -18.89 6.89 7.43
N MET A 326 -17.95 7.16 6.53
CA MET A 326 -17.71 8.52 6.04
C MET A 326 -18.92 9.08 5.27
N GLU A 327 -19.56 8.27 4.42
CA GLU A 327 -20.80 8.66 3.73
C GLU A 327 -21.96 8.92 4.70
N LEU A 328 -22.13 8.05 5.72
CA LEU A 328 -23.13 8.27 6.78
C LEU A 328 -22.88 9.57 7.56
N GLY A 329 -21.66 10.10 7.53
CA GLY A 329 -21.29 11.39 8.08
C GLY A 329 -21.52 12.59 7.14
N GLY A 330 -22.11 12.37 5.96
CA GLY A 330 -22.42 13.42 4.98
C GLY A 330 -21.30 13.71 3.97
N VAL A 331 -20.24 12.89 3.93
CA VAL A 331 -19.17 13.02 2.93
C VAL A 331 -19.53 12.21 1.68
N ASN A 332 -19.97 12.92 0.64
CA ASN A 332 -20.55 12.28 -0.55
C ASN A 332 -19.52 11.75 -1.57
N THR A 333 -18.22 12.08 -1.43
CA THR A 333 -17.17 11.64 -2.37
C THR A 333 -15.85 11.40 -1.65
N VAL A 334 -15.37 10.16 -1.69
CA VAL A 334 -14.03 9.80 -1.21
C VAL A 334 -12.96 10.03 -2.28
N GLY A 335 -12.05 10.97 -2.01
CA GLY A 335 -10.84 11.23 -2.79
C GLY A 335 -9.56 10.79 -2.08
N LYS A 336 -8.40 10.93 -2.75
CA LYS A 336 -7.07 10.50 -2.25
C LYS A 336 -6.73 11.09 -0.88
N GLN A 337 -7.18 12.31 -0.61
CA GLN A 337 -7.01 13.02 0.67
C GLN A 337 -7.66 12.32 1.88
N HIS A 338 -8.56 11.36 1.66
CA HIS A 338 -9.17 10.57 2.74
C HIS A 338 -8.49 9.22 2.92
N PHE A 339 -7.67 8.79 1.95
CA PHE A 339 -7.23 7.40 1.85
C PHE A 339 -6.47 6.97 3.09
N THR A 340 -5.51 7.75 3.58
CA THR A 340 -4.70 7.41 4.75
C THR A 340 -5.54 7.30 6.04
N TYR A 341 -6.50 8.23 6.24
CA TYR A 341 -7.46 8.20 7.35
C TYR A 341 -8.36 6.95 7.34
N LEU A 342 -8.75 6.47 6.16
CA LEU A 342 -9.61 5.29 6.01
C LEU A 342 -8.82 3.98 6.01
N TYR A 343 -7.65 3.97 5.35
CA TYR A 343 -6.85 2.78 5.12
C TYR A 343 -6.09 2.35 6.37
N SER A 344 -5.53 3.27 7.15
CA SER A 344 -4.80 2.93 8.39
C SER A 344 -5.65 2.10 9.38
N PRO A 345 -6.85 2.54 9.82
CA PRO A 345 -7.67 1.73 10.72
C PRO A 345 -8.23 0.47 10.06
N ALA A 346 -8.48 0.48 8.74
CA ALA A 346 -8.88 -0.73 8.01
C ALA A 346 -7.77 -1.79 8.00
N ARG A 347 -6.52 -1.34 7.83
CA ARG A 347 -5.32 -2.17 7.86
C ARG A 347 -5.12 -2.80 9.23
N GLU A 348 -5.23 -2.03 10.30
CA GLU A 348 -5.15 -2.55 11.68
C GLU A 348 -6.21 -3.62 11.97
N LYS A 349 -7.46 -3.40 11.49
CA LYS A 349 -8.56 -4.37 11.65
C LYS A 349 -8.33 -5.66 10.86
N ALA A 350 -7.67 -5.58 9.70
CA ALA A 350 -7.52 -6.71 8.79
C ALA A 350 -6.22 -7.51 8.97
N LEU A 351 -5.08 -6.83 9.13
CA LEU A 351 -3.75 -7.44 9.21
C LEU A 351 -3.42 -7.86 10.66
N THR A 352 -4.35 -8.58 11.28
CA THR A 352 -4.15 -9.14 12.61
C THR A 352 -3.27 -10.39 12.54
N LYS A 353 -2.54 -10.68 13.63
CA LYS A 353 -1.73 -11.91 13.75
C LYS A 353 -2.56 -13.17 13.44
N ARG A 354 -3.81 -13.22 13.89
CA ARG A 354 -4.75 -14.33 13.62
C ARG A 354 -5.00 -14.50 12.11
N ASN A 355 -5.32 -13.42 11.41
CA ASN A 355 -5.61 -13.48 9.98
C ASN A 355 -4.35 -13.84 9.18
N ILE A 356 -3.20 -13.27 9.52
CA ILE A 356 -1.93 -13.56 8.86
C ILE A 356 -1.54 -15.03 9.03
N LEU A 357 -1.56 -15.55 10.26
CA LEU A 357 -1.26 -16.97 10.50
C LEU A 357 -2.27 -17.90 9.82
N GLY A 358 -3.56 -17.51 9.78
CA GLY A 358 -4.60 -18.22 9.04
C GLY A 358 -4.32 -18.27 7.54
N ALA A 359 -3.93 -17.14 6.96
CA ALA A 359 -3.54 -16.99 5.56
C ALA A 359 -2.36 -17.88 5.17
N TRP A 360 -1.27 -17.85 5.96
CA TRP A 360 -0.10 -18.71 5.75
C TRP A 360 -0.42 -20.20 5.84
N ARG A 361 -1.29 -20.57 6.79
CA ARG A 361 -1.75 -21.96 6.92
C ARG A 361 -2.61 -22.33 5.72
N GLY A 362 -3.45 -21.42 5.23
CA GLY A 362 -4.34 -21.62 4.09
C GLY A 362 -3.58 -21.88 2.80
N SER A 363 -2.51 -21.14 2.55
CA SER A 363 -1.63 -21.33 1.38
C SER A 363 -0.67 -22.51 1.48
N GLY A 364 -0.70 -23.28 2.57
CA GLY A 364 0.16 -24.45 2.77
C GLY A 364 1.65 -24.13 2.96
N LEU A 365 2.01 -22.85 3.16
CA LEU A 365 3.40 -22.41 3.27
C LEU A 365 3.91 -22.42 4.72
N PHE A 366 3.07 -22.05 5.68
CA PHE A 366 3.47 -22.07 7.09
C PHE A 366 2.31 -22.38 8.07
N PRO A 367 2.41 -23.44 8.90
CA PRO A 367 3.39 -24.53 8.80
C PRO A 367 3.36 -25.18 7.40
N PHE A 368 4.52 -25.65 6.95
CA PHE A 368 4.67 -26.15 5.58
C PHE A 368 3.83 -27.42 5.38
N ASN A 369 2.77 -27.31 4.59
CA ASN A 369 1.85 -28.39 4.26
C ASN A 369 1.26 -28.21 2.84
N PRO A 370 2.00 -28.62 1.80
CA PRO A 370 1.56 -28.53 0.40
C PRO A 370 0.23 -29.23 0.11
N ASN A 371 -0.06 -30.33 0.83
CA ASN A 371 -1.26 -31.14 0.59
C ASN A 371 -2.56 -30.34 0.77
N ARG A 372 -2.54 -29.31 1.61
CA ARG A 372 -3.70 -28.45 1.82
C ARG A 372 -4.14 -27.76 0.52
N VAL A 373 -3.18 -27.29 -0.28
CA VAL A 373 -3.46 -26.63 -1.55
C VAL A 373 -3.63 -27.66 -2.68
N LEU A 374 -2.78 -28.69 -2.71
CA LEU A 374 -2.80 -29.71 -3.76
C LEU A 374 -4.11 -30.51 -3.76
N ALA A 375 -4.76 -30.70 -2.61
CA ALA A 375 -6.06 -31.36 -2.52
C ALA A 375 -7.19 -30.58 -3.20
N GLU A 376 -7.08 -29.25 -3.28
CA GLU A 376 -8.10 -28.38 -3.89
C GLU A 376 -7.85 -28.10 -5.39
N ILE A 377 -6.75 -28.60 -5.96
CA ILE A 377 -6.46 -28.45 -7.39
C ILE A 377 -6.98 -29.70 -8.10
N PRO A 378 -7.88 -29.55 -9.10
CA PRO A 378 -8.37 -30.69 -9.87
C PRO A 378 -7.19 -31.47 -10.45
N LYS A 379 -7.14 -32.78 -10.17
CA LYS A 379 -6.22 -33.69 -10.86
C LYS A 379 -6.72 -33.87 -12.30
N PRO A 380 -5.83 -34.13 -13.29
CA PRO A 380 -6.27 -34.45 -14.65
C PRO A 380 -7.30 -35.60 -14.61
N PRO A 381 -8.39 -35.50 -15.40
CA PRO A 381 -9.59 -36.29 -15.16
C PRO A 381 -9.35 -37.79 -15.34
N THR A 382 -9.84 -38.58 -14.39
CA THR A 382 -10.46 -39.89 -14.63
C THR A 382 -11.95 -39.65 -14.46
N ASP A 383 -12.73 -40.01 -15.48
CA ASP A 383 -14.13 -39.64 -15.67
C ASP A 383 -15.01 -39.95 -14.45
N LEU A 384 -15.66 -38.92 -13.90
CA LEU A 384 -16.81 -39.09 -13.02
C LEU A 384 -17.89 -38.06 -13.36
N THR A 385 -19.02 -38.64 -13.78
CA THR A 385 -20.34 -38.11 -14.07
C THR A 385 -20.93 -37.37 -12.86
N ILE A 386 -21.45 -36.16 -13.08
CA ILE A 386 -22.27 -35.43 -12.11
C ILE A 386 -23.68 -35.33 -12.67
N SER A 387 -24.64 -35.87 -11.91
CA SER A 387 -26.08 -35.75 -12.13
C SER A 387 -26.59 -34.46 -11.49
N THR A 388 -27.37 -33.69 -12.27
CA THR A 388 -28.16 -32.54 -11.84
C THR A 388 -29.48 -32.99 -11.20
N ALA A 389 -29.87 -32.36 -10.10
CA ALA A 389 -31.18 -32.53 -9.47
C ALA A 389 -31.90 -31.17 -9.39
N ASP A 390 -33.18 -31.19 -9.77
CA ASP A 390 -34.11 -30.07 -9.85
C ASP A 390 -34.63 -29.61 -8.48
N GLU A 391 -34.82 -28.30 -8.31
CA GLU A 391 -35.61 -27.72 -7.21
C GLU A 391 -37.07 -27.52 -7.63
N PRO A 392 -38.06 -27.88 -6.79
CA PRO A 392 -39.45 -27.52 -7.02
C PRO A 392 -39.82 -26.17 -6.38
N ARG A 393 -40.64 -25.40 -7.10
CA ARG A 393 -41.42 -24.25 -6.59
C ARG A 393 -42.71 -24.75 -5.92
N MET A 394 -43.14 -24.09 -4.85
CA MET A 394 -44.55 -24.07 -4.41
C MET A 394 -44.95 -22.70 -3.88
N ASP A 395 -46.25 -22.41 -4.01
CA ASP A 395 -46.91 -21.12 -3.94
C ASP A 395 -47.79 -20.97 -2.67
N LEU A 396 -47.97 -19.70 -2.27
CA LEU A 396 -48.98 -19.02 -1.41
C LEU A 396 -49.97 -19.79 -0.48
N ARG A 397 -50.09 -19.38 0.82
CA ARG A 397 -51.15 -18.47 1.38
C ARG A 397 -51.25 -18.38 2.93
N SER A 398 -51.64 -17.17 3.37
CA SER A 398 -52.66 -16.78 4.39
C SER A 398 -52.33 -16.62 5.90
N ASP A 399 -52.45 -15.34 6.30
CA ASP A 399 -53.16 -14.69 7.42
C ASP A 399 -52.74 -14.83 8.89
N TYR A 400 -52.41 -13.67 9.48
CA TYR A 400 -52.61 -13.36 10.90
C TYR A 400 -53.05 -11.89 11.05
N GLU A 401 -54.29 -11.68 11.49
CA GLU A 401 -54.77 -10.39 12.00
C GLU A 401 -54.15 -10.13 13.38
N ALA A 402 -53.51 -8.98 13.55
CA ALA A 402 -53.02 -8.50 14.84
C ALA A 402 -53.96 -7.42 15.39
N LEU A 403 -54.52 -7.66 16.58
CA LEU A 403 -55.38 -6.75 17.32
C LEU A 403 -54.66 -5.42 17.69
N PRO A 404 -55.36 -4.27 17.71
CA PRO A 404 -54.74 -2.98 18.05
C PRO A 404 -54.42 -2.90 19.55
N THR A 405 -53.15 -2.68 19.88
CA THR A 405 -52.73 -2.31 21.24
C THR A 405 -52.83 -0.78 21.40
N PRO A 406 -53.33 -0.23 22.54
CA PRO A 406 -53.57 1.21 22.67
C PRO A 406 -52.28 2.04 22.57
N ALA A 407 -52.35 3.14 21.82
CA ALA A 407 -51.21 3.98 21.48
C ALA A 407 -50.60 4.71 22.69
N THR A 408 -49.27 4.65 22.79
CA THR A 408 -48.46 5.41 23.75
C THR A 408 -48.33 6.87 23.27
N PRO A 409 -48.32 7.87 24.16
CA PRO A 409 -48.19 9.28 23.78
C PRO A 409 -46.92 9.54 22.96
N VAL A 410 -47.06 10.26 21.85
CA VAL A 410 -45.99 10.51 20.87
C VAL A 410 -45.46 11.95 20.87
N SER A 411 -46.10 12.88 21.60
CA SER A 411 -45.67 14.28 21.72
C SER A 411 -45.34 14.70 23.16
N GLY A 412 -44.41 15.65 23.31
CA GLY A 412 -44.06 16.20 24.63
C GLY A 412 -45.24 16.90 25.32
N GLU A 413 -46.12 17.52 24.53
CA GLU A 413 -47.35 18.17 25.02
C GLU A 413 -48.35 17.16 25.60
N THR A 414 -48.55 16.02 24.93
CA THR A 414 -49.44 14.94 25.44
C THR A 414 -48.87 14.26 26.68
N LEU A 415 -47.54 14.14 26.78
CA LEU A 415 -46.86 13.69 28.00
C LEU A 415 -47.05 14.68 29.17
N MET A 416 -46.88 15.98 28.92
CA MET A 416 -47.06 17.02 29.93
C MET A 416 -48.51 17.13 30.41
N SER A 417 -49.48 17.00 29.49
CA SER A 417 -50.91 16.94 29.82
C SER A 417 -51.27 15.70 30.66
N LEU A 418 -50.71 14.52 30.37
CA LEU A 418 -50.89 13.33 31.21
C LEU A 418 -50.28 13.49 32.60
N LEU A 419 -49.12 14.14 32.68
CA LEU A 419 -48.44 14.43 33.94
C LEU A 419 -49.26 15.42 34.80
N ASP A 420 -49.94 16.36 34.16
CA ASP A 420 -50.84 17.31 34.79
C ASP A 420 -52.13 16.64 35.30
N MET A 421 -52.72 15.73 34.51
CA MET A 421 -53.87 14.92 34.95
C MET A 421 -53.54 14.02 36.16
N ILE A 422 -52.32 13.48 36.25
CA ILE A 422 -51.87 12.71 37.43
C ILE A 422 -51.76 13.60 38.69
N LYS A 423 -51.34 14.87 38.53
CA LYS A 423 -51.21 15.83 39.64
C LYS A 423 -52.57 16.26 40.22
N HIS A 424 -53.61 16.28 39.39
CA HIS A 424 -54.94 16.78 39.74
C HIS A 424 -55.96 15.65 40.05
N ALA A 425 -55.55 14.37 40.01
CA ALA A 425 -56.43 13.24 40.31
C ALA A 425 -56.69 13.06 41.83
N PRO A 426 -57.96 12.96 42.28
CA PRO A 426 -58.32 12.78 43.70
C PRO A 426 -57.83 11.44 44.25
N ASN A 427 -57.45 11.44 45.53
CA ASN A 427 -56.69 10.36 46.18
C ASN A 427 -57.62 9.32 46.85
N ASP A 428 -58.54 8.73 46.07
CA ASP A 428 -59.51 7.73 46.55
C ASP A 428 -59.16 6.30 46.06
N GLU A 429 -59.51 5.26 46.82
CA GLU A 429 -59.22 3.84 46.50
C GLU A 429 -59.74 3.42 45.11
N ALA A 430 -60.91 3.92 44.69
CA ALA A 430 -61.50 3.64 43.37
C ALA A 430 -60.68 4.19 42.18
N ASN A 431 -59.81 5.18 42.41
CA ASN A 431 -59.03 5.85 41.36
C ASN A 431 -57.56 5.39 41.31
N SER A 432 -57.14 4.53 42.24
CA SER A 432 -55.76 4.05 42.37
C SER A 432 -55.29 3.27 41.13
N GLN A 433 -56.17 2.46 40.54
CA GLN A 433 -55.86 1.66 39.34
C GLN A 433 -55.77 2.54 38.07
N HIS A 434 -56.57 3.61 37.99
CA HIS A 434 -56.51 4.60 36.90
C HIS A 434 -55.22 5.43 36.97
N LYS A 435 -54.87 5.91 38.17
CA LYS A 435 -53.62 6.63 38.44
C LYS A 435 -52.38 5.79 38.13
N ALA A 436 -52.36 4.52 38.51
CA ALA A 436 -51.29 3.58 38.17
C ALA A 436 -51.15 3.38 36.65
N ARG A 437 -52.26 3.26 35.91
CA ARG A 437 -52.26 3.18 34.44
C ARG A 437 -51.71 4.44 33.78
N LEU A 438 -52.08 5.63 34.28
CA LEU A 438 -51.55 6.90 33.78
C LEU A 438 -50.05 7.03 34.08
N GLN A 439 -49.61 6.67 35.28
CA GLN A 439 -48.19 6.64 35.67
C GLN A 439 -47.38 5.69 34.77
N GLN A 440 -47.89 4.50 34.48
CA GLN A 440 -47.25 3.56 33.56
C GLN A 440 -47.14 4.14 32.14
N LYS A 441 -48.18 4.82 31.65
CA LYS A 441 -48.15 5.48 30.32
C LYS A 441 -47.08 6.58 30.25
N VAL A 442 -46.97 7.39 31.31
CA VAL A 442 -45.93 8.42 31.42
C VAL A 442 -44.55 7.78 31.49
N ALA A 443 -44.37 6.72 32.28
CA ALA A 443 -43.10 5.99 32.38
C ALA A 443 -42.67 5.40 31.02
N ASN A 444 -43.57 4.72 30.29
CA ASN A 444 -43.28 4.15 28.98
C ASN A 444 -42.91 5.24 27.94
N ALA A 445 -43.63 6.36 27.95
CA ALA A 445 -43.34 7.48 27.06
C ALA A 445 -42.01 8.16 27.43
N ALA A 446 -41.72 8.35 28.72
CA ALA A 446 -40.44 8.88 29.19
C ALA A 446 -39.26 7.96 28.79
N GLN A 447 -39.39 6.64 28.97
CA GLN A 447 -38.39 5.66 28.51
C GLN A 447 -38.15 5.74 27.00
N THR A 448 -39.24 5.86 26.22
CA THR A 448 -39.15 6.04 24.76
C THR A 448 -38.40 7.33 24.39
N TYR A 449 -38.68 8.44 25.07
CA TYR A 449 -37.96 9.70 24.85
C TYR A 449 -36.50 9.62 25.25
N LEU A 450 -36.18 9.01 26.40
CA LEU A 450 -34.79 8.80 26.82
C LEU A 450 -34.02 7.97 25.79
N ALA A 451 -34.63 6.90 25.26
CA ALA A 451 -34.03 6.10 24.19
C ALA A 451 -33.79 6.93 22.91
N LYS A 452 -34.77 7.74 22.49
CA LYS A 452 -34.62 8.65 21.34
C LYS A 452 -33.50 9.68 21.56
N ILE A 453 -33.43 10.29 22.74
CA ILE A 453 -32.39 11.26 23.10
C ILE A 453 -31.01 10.59 23.06
N ALA A 454 -30.86 9.38 23.60
CA ALA A 454 -29.61 8.64 23.55
C ALA A 454 -29.17 8.35 22.11
N LEU A 455 -30.09 7.94 21.24
CA LEU A 455 -29.82 7.71 19.81
C LEU A 455 -29.38 9.00 19.10
N LEU A 456 -30.07 10.12 19.34
CA LEU A 456 -29.72 11.42 18.77
C LEU A 456 -28.38 11.94 19.30
N TYR A 457 -28.10 11.78 20.59
CA TYR A 457 -26.84 12.16 21.20
C TYR A 457 -25.67 11.39 20.56
N ASN A 458 -25.78 10.07 20.44
CA ASN A 458 -24.79 9.23 19.78
C ASN A 458 -24.60 9.64 18.30
N ARG A 459 -25.69 9.94 17.60
CA ARG A 459 -25.64 10.42 16.22
C ARG A 459 -24.91 11.77 16.11
N ASN A 460 -25.20 12.72 16.99
CA ASN A 460 -24.53 14.02 17.01
C ASN A 460 -23.04 13.89 17.34
N GLN A 461 -22.66 13.06 18.31
CA GLN A 461 -21.26 12.79 18.62
C GLN A 461 -20.52 12.21 17.42
N PHE A 462 -21.13 11.25 16.71
CA PHE A 462 -20.61 10.69 15.48
C PHE A 462 -20.41 11.75 14.38
N LEU A 463 -21.43 12.57 14.11
CA LEU A 463 -21.36 13.63 13.10
C LEU A 463 -20.31 14.68 13.44
N THR A 464 -20.18 15.05 14.72
CA THR A 464 -19.13 15.97 15.18
C THR A 464 -17.74 15.41 14.91
N LYS A 465 -17.51 14.10 15.14
CA LYS A 465 -16.23 13.45 14.85
C LYS A 465 -15.88 13.54 13.36
N ILE A 466 -16.82 13.19 12.48
CA ILE A 466 -16.61 13.27 11.03
C ILE A 466 -16.40 14.72 10.57
N ASN A 467 -17.17 15.66 11.10
CA ASN A 467 -17.02 17.07 10.77
C ASN A 467 -15.66 17.64 11.21
N ASN A 468 -15.14 17.22 12.35
CA ASN A 468 -13.82 17.66 12.83
C ASN A 468 -12.69 17.13 11.94
N GLU A 469 -12.75 15.87 11.50
CA GLU A 469 -11.83 15.33 10.46
C GLU A 469 -11.92 16.16 9.18
N GLY A 470 -13.14 16.41 8.69
CA GLY A 470 -13.35 17.17 7.47
C GLY A 470 -12.90 18.63 7.58
N LYS A 471 -12.92 19.23 8.78
CA LYS A 471 -12.36 20.56 9.04
C LYS A 471 -10.83 20.53 8.98
N ALA A 472 -10.18 19.59 9.67
CA ALA A 472 -8.73 19.44 9.67
C ALA A 472 -8.19 19.24 8.23
N ARG A 473 -8.86 18.40 7.45
CA ARG A 473 -8.49 18.13 6.06
C ARG A 473 -8.78 19.30 5.10
N ARG A 474 -9.85 20.06 5.31
CA ARG A 474 -10.12 21.29 4.53
C ARG A 474 -9.13 22.41 4.84
N ALA A 475 -8.62 22.45 6.07
CA ALA A 475 -7.54 23.34 6.47
C ALA A 475 -6.17 22.91 5.92
N ALA A 476 -6.02 21.63 5.54
CA ALA A 476 -4.76 21.11 5.02
C ALA A 476 -4.42 21.70 3.64
N ASP A 477 -3.14 21.97 3.46
CA ASP A 477 -2.57 22.52 2.23
C ASP A 477 -2.75 21.56 1.05
N GLN A 478 -3.27 22.07 -0.07
CA GLN A 478 -3.47 21.30 -1.31
C GLN A 478 -2.29 21.43 -2.27
N ARG A 479 -1.26 22.22 -1.94
CA ARG A 479 -0.09 22.42 -2.80
C ARG A 479 0.71 21.13 -2.98
N ILE A 480 1.42 21.08 -4.11
CA ILE A 480 2.35 19.99 -4.44
C ILE A 480 3.50 20.01 -3.44
N ILE A 481 3.74 18.91 -2.72
CA ILE A 481 4.79 18.80 -1.71
C ILE A 481 6.14 18.33 -2.27
N GLY A 482 6.11 17.58 -3.38
CA GLY A 482 7.33 17.15 -4.07
C GLY A 482 7.04 16.34 -5.33
N THR A 483 8.09 16.18 -6.13
CA THR A 483 8.10 15.43 -7.41
C THR A 483 8.93 14.16 -7.34
N ALA A 484 9.60 13.90 -6.20
CA ALA A 484 10.35 12.67 -5.97
C ALA A 484 9.41 11.47 -6.14
N ARG A 485 9.90 10.42 -6.82
CA ARG A 485 9.08 9.25 -7.16
C ARG A 485 8.67 8.41 -5.96
N VAL A 486 9.52 8.35 -4.95
CA VAL A 486 9.31 7.64 -3.69
C VAL A 486 9.81 8.52 -2.54
N VAL A 487 9.02 8.62 -1.48
CA VAL A 487 9.29 9.45 -0.29
C VAL A 487 8.74 8.75 0.96
N THR A 488 9.40 8.89 2.09
CA THR A 488 8.88 8.41 3.38
C THR A 488 7.84 9.39 3.94
N TYR A 489 7.02 8.95 4.91
CA TYR A 489 6.13 9.84 5.64
C TYR A 489 6.92 10.95 6.37
N GLU A 490 8.07 10.60 6.92
CA GLU A 490 8.97 11.49 7.63
C GLU A 490 9.51 12.60 6.71
N ASP A 491 9.93 12.26 5.48
CA ASP A 491 10.37 13.25 4.48
C ASP A 491 9.22 14.22 4.11
N LEU A 492 7.98 13.73 4.11
CA LEU A 492 6.80 14.56 3.83
C LEU A 492 6.51 15.52 4.99
N GLU A 493 6.65 15.07 6.24
CA GLU A 493 6.51 15.92 7.42
C GLU A 493 7.61 17.01 7.47
N GLU A 494 8.86 16.65 7.18
CA GLU A 494 9.96 17.60 7.09
C GLU A 494 9.66 18.69 6.04
N LYS A 495 9.25 18.29 4.83
CA LYS A 495 8.85 19.24 3.77
C LYS A 495 7.67 20.11 4.16
N ARG A 496 6.72 19.62 4.96
CA ARG A 496 5.61 20.44 5.50
C ARG A 496 6.14 21.47 6.48
N ALA A 497 7.03 21.07 7.38
CA ALA A 497 7.62 21.94 8.39
C ALA A 497 8.46 23.06 7.75
N GLU A 498 9.34 22.73 6.81
CA GLU A 498 10.14 23.69 6.06
C GLU A 498 9.26 24.75 5.38
N ARG A 499 8.16 24.30 4.76
CA ARG A 499 7.21 25.20 4.09
C ARG A 499 6.47 26.08 5.06
N ALA A 500 5.98 25.53 6.17
CA ALA A 500 5.31 26.32 7.20
C ALA A 500 6.21 27.47 7.69
N VAL A 501 7.52 27.23 7.83
CA VAL A 501 8.50 28.28 8.15
C VAL A 501 8.60 29.32 7.04
N THR A 502 8.66 28.91 5.77
CA THR A 502 8.71 29.86 4.64
C THR A 502 7.43 30.69 4.51
N ASP A 503 6.26 30.08 4.69
CA ASP A 503 4.96 30.76 4.64
C ASP A 503 4.80 31.73 5.80
N ALA A 504 5.27 31.37 7.00
CA ALA A 504 5.28 32.25 8.17
C ALA A 504 6.15 33.50 7.92
N LYS A 505 7.36 33.33 7.36
CA LYS A 505 8.24 34.44 6.98
C LYS A 505 7.61 35.34 5.92
N ALA A 506 6.96 34.75 4.91
CA ALA A 506 6.27 35.49 3.86
C ALA A 506 5.06 36.27 4.40
N ALA A 507 4.27 35.66 5.29
CA ALA A 507 3.15 36.29 5.97
C ALA A 507 3.59 37.47 6.83
N GLU A 508 4.68 37.32 7.58
CA GLU A 508 5.28 38.39 8.38
C GLU A 508 5.73 39.57 7.50
N LYS A 509 6.43 39.29 6.38
CA LYS A 509 6.84 40.32 5.42
C LYS A 509 5.64 41.06 4.82
N LYS A 510 4.57 40.33 4.50
CA LYS A 510 3.32 40.90 3.98
C LYS A 510 2.61 41.76 5.02
N ALA A 511 2.55 41.31 6.28
CA ALA A 511 2.00 42.07 7.40
C ALA A 511 2.79 43.37 7.65
N LYS A 512 4.13 43.32 7.63
CA LYS A 512 4.98 44.52 7.73
C LYS A 512 4.75 45.50 6.58
N LYS A 513 4.59 45.00 5.35
CA LYS A 513 4.28 45.85 4.18
C LYS A 513 2.89 46.50 4.32
N ALA A 514 1.88 45.74 4.71
CA ALA A 514 0.52 46.25 4.93
C ALA A 514 0.47 47.30 6.05
N ALA A 515 1.20 47.09 7.15
CA ALA A 515 1.33 48.06 8.23
C ALA A 515 2.00 49.37 7.76
N LYS A 516 3.05 49.28 6.94
CA LYS A 516 3.72 50.45 6.36
C LYS A 516 2.81 51.21 5.40
N GLU A 517 2.02 50.51 4.59
CA GLU A 517 1.04 51.09 3.68
C GLU A 517 -0.09 51.79 4.44
N ALA A 518 -0.65 51.14 5.47
CA ALA A 518 -1.66 51.72 6.35
C ALA A 518 -1.16 53.00 7.04
N LYS A 519 0.10 53.00 7.52
CA LYS A 519 0.74 54.20 8.10
C LYS A 519 0.91 55.33 7.07
N ARG A 520 1.23 55.00 5.82
CA ARG A 520 1.34 55.98 4.72
C ARG A 520 -0.02 56.60 4.38
N VAL A 521 -1.07 55.79 4.28
CA VAL A 521 -2.45 56.25 4.03
C VAL A 521 -2.94 57.14 5.17
N ALA A 522 -2.70 56.77 6.42
CA ALA A 522 -3.04 57.59 7.58
C ALA A 522 -2.33 58.96 7.56
N SER A 523 -1.04 59.00 7.18
CA SER A 523 -0.28 60.26 7.06
C SER A 523 -0.69 61.14 5.87
N ALA A 524 -1.31 60.56 4.84
CA ALA A 524 -1.84 61.30 3.69
C ALA A 524 -3.22 61.89 4.01
N GLY A 525 -4.05 61.18 4.77
CA GLY A 525 -5.33 61.68 5.28
C GLY A 525 -5.18 62.90 6.19
N SER A 526 -4.20 62.88 7.11
CA SER A 526 -3.94 64.01 8.01
C SER A 526 -3.39 65.27 7.29
N LYS A 527 -2.79 65.11 6.09
CA LYS A 527 -2.36 66.25 5.25
C LYS A 527 -3.50 66.85 4.42
N ALA A 528 -4.58 66.12 4.18
CA ALA A 528 -5.76 66.65 3.49
C ALA A 528 -6.69 67.43 4.42
N GLU A 529 -6.77 67.08 5.71
CA GLU A 529 -7.55 67.85 6.71
C GLU A 529 -6.86 69.15 7.16
N GLY A 530 -5.52 69.24 7.08
CA GLY A 530 -4.76 70.44 7.45
C GLY A 530 -4.85 71.62 6.46
N ALA A 531 -5.43 71.41 5.26
CA ALA A 531 -5.55 72.46 4.23
C ALA A 531 -6.95 73.10 4.16
N ALA A 532 -7.92 72.65 4.96
CA ALA A 532 -9.31 73.14 4.90
C ALA A 532 -9.65 74.24 5.93
N THR A 533 -8.73 74.63 6.81
CA THR A 533 -8.97 75.67 7.82
C THR A 533 -8.03 76.86 7.65
N GLY A 534 -8.33 77.74 6.71
CA GLY A 534 -7.67 79.04 6.68
C GLY A 534 -7.87 79.81 5.38
N LEU A 535 -9.04 80.43 5.18
CA LEU A 535 -9.11 81.65 4.34
C LEU A 535 -10.34 82.50 4.70
N LYS A 536 -10.04 83.67 5.27
CA LYS A 536 -10.95 84.79 5.51
C LYS A 536 -11.34 85.48 4.18
N LYS A 537 -12.56 86.04 4.21
CA LYS A 537 -13.19 86.94 3.24
C LYS A 537 -12.31 88.08 2.70
N ARG A 538 -12.40 88.33 1.38
CA ARG A 538 -12.31 89.61 0.61
C ARG A 538 -12.03 89.20 -0.86
N GLY A 539 -12.57 89.74 -1.95
CA GLY A 539 -13.55 90.77 -2.28
C GLY A 539 -13.47 90.97 -3.81
N ARG A 540 -14.61 90.81 -4.51
CA ARG A 540 -15.08 91.51 -5.74
C ARG A 540 -14.07 92.05 -6.79
N LYS A 541 -14.10 91.54 -8.04
CA LYS A 541 -14.56 92.24 -9.31
C LYS A 541 -14.07 91.56 -10.62
N ARG A 542 -15.06 91.20 -11.47
CA ARG A 542 -15.24 91.40 -12.95
C ARG A 542 -14.01 91.28 -13.88
N LYS A 543 -14.02 90.39 -14.89
CA LYS A 543 -14.54 90.46 -16.31
C LYS A 543 -13.31 90.06 -17.16
N SER A 544 -13.32 89.26 -18.24
CA SER A 544 -14.26 89.12 -19.37
C SER A 544 -13.82 87.96 -20.28
N ALA A 545 -14.78 87.52 -21.12
CA ALA A 545 -14.65 86.91 -22.46
C ALA A 545 -14.44 85.38 -22.57
N SER A 546 -15.58 84.70 -22.77
CA SER A 546 -15.78 83.48 -23.58
C SER A 546 -15.65 83.84 -25.10
N PRO A 547 -15.60 82.90 -26.08
CA PRO A 547 -16.62 81.84 -26.26
C PRO A 547 -16.17 80.43 -26.73
N GLU A 548 -17.11 79.49 -26.50
CA GLU A 548 -17.45 78.31 -27.34
C GLU A 548 -16.46 77.14 -27.44
N GLN A 549 -16.81 75.85 -27.40
CA GLN A 549 -18.06 75.05 -27.29
C GLN A 549 -17.63 73.71 -26.65
N ASP A 550 -18.44 73.08 -25.80
CA ASP A 550 -19.23 71.89 -26.19
C ASP A 550 -19.91 71.20 -24.98
N GLY A 551 -21.02 70.53 -25.30
CA GLY A 551 -22.16 70.11 -24.48
C GLY A 551 -21.94 69.31 -23.20
N SER A 552 -22.57 69.83 -22.14
CA SER A 552 -23.49 69.13 -21.22
C SER A 552 -23.08 67.80 -20.55
N ASN A 553 -22.65 67.93 -19.29
CA ASN A 553 -23.08 67.11 -18.13
C ASN A 553 -24.63 67.27 -17.95
N PRO A 554 -25.41 66.47 -17.16
CA PRO A 554 -24.94 65.76 -15.99
C PRO A 554 -25.68 64.47 -15.54
N ALA A 555 -25.14 63.95 -14.43
CA ALA A 555 -25.87 63.40 -13.28
C ALA A 555 -26.47 62.00 -13.40
N ARG A 556 -25.76 61.11 -12.71
CA ARG A 556 -26.28 59.96 -11.97
C ARG A 556 -27.64 60.27 -11.32
N ARG A 557 -28.65 59.49 -11.70
CA ARG A 557 -29.81 59.17 -10.87
C ARG A 557 -29.95 57.65 -10.81
N ALA A 558 -30.22 57.16 -9.61
CA ALA A 558 -30.48 55.78 -9.28
C ALA A 558 -31.58 55.16 -10.16
N LYS A 559 -31.41 53.89 -10.52
CA LYS A 559 -32.49 52.98 -10.90
C LYS A 559 -32.21 51.58 -10.40
N VAL A 560 -33.00 51.19 -9.39
CA VAL A 560 -33.46 49.81 -9.18
C VAL A 560 -34.10 49.35 -10.49
N LEU A 561 -33.72 48.19 -11.02
CA LEU A 561 -34.53 47.50 -12.02
C LEU A 561 -34.48 45.98 -11.83
N ARG A 562 -35.70 45.44 -11.73
CA ARG A 562 -36.10 44.04 -11.83
C ARG A 562 -35.41 43.34 -13.00
N THR A 563 -34.92 42.12 -12.79
CA THR A 563 -34.73 41.16 -13.88
C THR A 563 -36.03 40.40 -14.09
N SER A 564 -36.61 40.63 -15.25
CA SER A 564 -37.76 39.95 -15.83
C SER A 564 -37.41 38.52 -16.24
N GLU A 565 -38.43 37.67 -16.19
CA GLU A 565 -38.50 36.36 -16.81
C GLU A 565 -38.07 36.40 -18.28
N THR A 566 -37.29 35.41 -18.70
CA THR A 566 -37.13 35.09 -20.12
C THR A 566 -37.04 33.57 -20.24
N GLN A 567 -37.85 33.07 -21.15
CA GLN A 567 -38.24 31.69 -21.38
C GLN A 567 -37.04 30.79 -21.66
N VAL A 568 -37.04 29.59 -21.06
CA VAL A 568 -36.15 28.49 -21.43
C VAL A 568 -36.92 27.62 -22.40
N GLU A 569 -36.47 27.57 -23.65
CA GLU A 569 -36.89 26.57 -24.63
C GLU A 569 -36.45 25.17 -24.15
N GLU A 570 -37.40 24.25 -24.05
CA GLU A 570 -37.15 22.82 -23.88
C GLU A 570 -36.49 22.27 -25.15
N ILE A 571 -35.22 21.92 -25.07
CA ILE A 571 -34.56 21.06 -26.06
C ILE A 571 -34.69 19.62 -25.56
N GLU A 572 -35.67 18.92 -26.13
CA GLU A 572 -35.92 17.50 -25.95
C GLU A 572 -34.80 16.70 -26.67
N ILE A 573 -33.78 16.26 -25.91
CA ILE A 573 -32.74 15.35 -26.44
C ILE A 573 -33.22 13.92 -26.24
N MET A 574 -33.75 13.32 -27.31
CA MET A 574 -34.05 11.89 -27.38
C MET A 574 -32.79 11.06 -27.11
N GLN A 575 -32.82 10.26 -26.04
CA GLN A 575 -31.80 9.25 -25.75
C GLN A 575 -31.97 8.05 -26.68
N GLN A 576 -31.03 7.84 -27.61
CA GLN A 576 -30.88 6.54 -28.26
C GLN A 576 -30.10 5.58 -27.34
N PRO A 577 -30.53 4.32 -27.18
CA PRO A 577 -29.82 3.33 -26.38
C PRO A 577 -28.51 2.90 -27.06
N TYR A 578 -27.39 3.11 -26.37
CA TYR A 578 -26.05 2.74 -26.84
C TYR A 578 -25.80 1.23 -26.71
N ARG A 579 -25.36 0.59 -27.81
CA ARG A 579 -24.87 -0.80 -27.87
C ARG A 579 -23.40 -0.87 -27.46
N ALA A 580 -23.07 -1.75 -26.52
CA ALA A 580 -21.71 -1.97 -26.03
C ALA A 580 -20.78 -2.56 -27.11
N PRO A 581 -19.48 -2.16 -27.19
CA PRO A 581 -18.49 -2.85 -27.99
C PRO A 581 -17.95 -4.09 -27.25
N GLU A 582 -17.93 -5.22 -27.95
CA GLU A 582 -17.41 -6.52 -27.48
C GLU A 582 -15.92 -6.45 -27.15
N ALA A 583 -15.55 -6.94 -25.97
CA ALA A 583 -14.17 -7.03 -25.51
C ALA A 583 -13.48 -8.26 -26.16
N LYS A 584 -12.45 -8.01 -26.99
CA LYS A 584 -11.46 -9.04 -27.35
C LYS A 584 -10.47 -9.19 -26.21
N MET A 585 -10.50 -10.35 -25.54
CA MET A 585 -9.49 -10.76 -24.56
C MET A 585 -8.19 -11.15 -25.29
N TYR A 586 -7.06 -10.63 -24.81
CA TYR A 586 -5.72 -11.16 -25.05
C TYR A 586 -5.05 -11.40 -23.70
#